data_AF-A0A2V9P1C6-F1
#
_entry.id   AF-A0A2V9P1C6-F1
#
_cell.length_a   1.000
_cell.length_b   1.000
_cell.length_c   1.000
_cell.angle_alpha   90.00
_cell.angle_beta   90.00
_cell.angle_gamma   90.00
#
_symmetry.space_group_name_H-M   'P 1'
#
loop_
_entity.id
_entity.type
_entity.pdbx_description
1 polymer ?
#
loop_
_entity_poly.entity_id
_entity_poly.type
_entity_poly.pdbx_seq_one_letter_code
_entity_poly.pdbx_strand_id
1 'polypeptide(L)' 'MNGELTLHGVTRPQPVGATLAVDHKTLRASGDFSLRQSDYQIKLVSSIGGALKVKDELRCSFNIVAEKSE' A
#
# COMPACT_ATOMS: atom_id res chain seq x y z
N MET A 1 9.63 2.28 -8.20
CA MET A 1 8.77 2.61 -9.36
C MET A 1 7.73 3.60 -8.89
N ASN A 2 7.31 4.55 -9.74
CA ASN A 2 6.19 5.44 -9.44
C ASN A 2 4.96 4.87 -10.14
N GLY A 3 3.90 4.58 -9.38
CA GLY A 3 2.60 4.19 -9.91
C GLY A 3 1.51 5.08 -9.33
N GLU A 4 0.30 4.98 -9.85
CA GLU A 4 -0.86 5.66 -9.27
C GLU A 4 -1.56 4.73 -8.28
N LEU A 5 -1.86 5.23 -7.08
CA LEU A 5 -2.70 4.56 -6.10
C LEU A 5 -4.03 5.29 -6.01
N THR A 6 -5.12 4.59 -6.30
CA THR A 6 -6.47 5.06 -6.03
C THR A 6 -6.95 4.43 -4.73
N LEU A 7 -7.21 5.26 -3.72
CA LEU A 7 -7.76 4.83 -2.44
C LEU A 7 -8.82 5.83 -2.00
N HIS A 8 -9.99 5.32 -1.58
CA HIS A 8 -11.11 6.16 -1.16
C HIS A 8 -11.48 7.26 -2.18
N GLY A 9 -11.45 6.91 -3.47
CA GLY A 9 -11.79 7.81 -4.58
C GLY A 9 -10.72 8.84 -4.95
N VAL A 10 -9.64 8.96 -4.18
CA VAL A 10 -8.52 9.87 -4.46
C VAL A 10 -7.40 9.10 -5.14
N THR A 11 -6.87 9.63 -6.25
CA THR A 11 -5.74 9.07 -6.98
C THR A 11 -4.50 9.94 -6.78
N ARG A 12 -3.38 9.31 -6.40
CA ARG A 12 -2.10 10.00 -6.17
C ARG A 12 -0.92 9.13 -6.64
N PRO A 13 0.19 9.77 -7.04
CA PRO A 13 1.46 9.07 -7.24
C PRO A 13 1.92 8.43 -5.92
N GLN A 14 2.20 7.12 -5.98
CA GLN A 14 2.71 6.33 -4.86
C GLN A 14 4.01 5.64 -5.28
N PRO A 15 5.15 6.02 -4.71
CA PRO A 15 6.39 5.28 -4.87
C PRO A 15 6.25 3.91 -4.20
N VAL A 16 6.57 2.85 -4.94
CA VAL A 16 6.62 1.48 -4.44
C VAL A 16 7.96 0.85 -4.83
N GLY A 17 8.64 0.30 -3.82
CA GLY A 17 9.81 -0.57 -4.00
C GLY A 17 9.37 -2.04 -3.95
N ALA A 18 9.92 -2.86 -4.83
CA ALA A 18 9.66 -4.29 -4.87
C ALA A 18 10.96 -5.08 -5.09
N THR A 19 11.10 -6.19 -4.38
CA THR A 19 12.06 -7.25 -4.67
C THR A 19 11.37 -8.27 -5.57
N LEU A 20 12.01 -8.61 -6.69
CA LEU A 20 11.48 -9.57 -7.66
C LEU A 20 12.26 -10.89 -7.57
N ALA A 21 11.54 -12.00 -7.52
CA ALA A 21 12.08 -13.34 -7.72
C ALA A 21 11.39 -13.97 -8.93
N VAL A 22 12.17 -14.37 -9.91
CA VAL A 22 11.69 -14.96 -11.17
C VAL A 22 12.06 -16.43 -11.20
N ASP A 23 11.10 -17.28 -11.49
CA ASP A 23 11.27 -18.69 -11.84
C ASP A 23 10.54 -18.96 -13.17
N HIS A 24 10.78 -20.12 -13.78
CA HIS A 24 10.39 -20.48 -15.15
C HIS A 24 8.97 -20.07 -15.54
N LYS A 25 7.98 -20.35 -14.68
CA LYS A 25 6.56 -20.02 -14.92
C LYS A 25 6.00 -19.00 -13.94
N THR A 26 6.80 -18.52 -12.97
CA THR A 26 6.29 -17.69 -11.88
C THR A 26 7.13 -16.44 -11.65
N LEU A 27 6.45 -15.34 -11.36
CA LEU A 27 7.05 -14.09 -10.89
C LEU A 27 6.50 -13.81 -9.50
N ARG A 28 7.39 -13.68 -8.52
CA ARG A 28 7.05 -13.21 -7.19
C ARG A 28 7.57 -11.79 -6.98
N ALA A 29 6.72 -10.89 -6.53
CA ALA A 29 7.06 -9.52 -6.16
C ALA A 29 6.68 -9.27 -4.70
N SER A 30 7.63 -8.82 -3.88
CA SER A 30 7.38 -8.50 -2.47
C SER A 30 7.98 -7.15 -2.09
N GLY A 31 7.41 -6.51 -1.09
CA GLY A 31 7.89 -5.23 -0.61
C GLY A 31 6.93 -4.56 0.35
N ASP A 32 7.24 -3.32 0.68
CA ASP A 32 6.38 -2.47 1.49
C ASP A 32 6.48 -1.01 1.08
N PHE A 33 5.46 -0.25 1.45
CA PHE A 33 5.41 1.19 1.28
C PHE A 33 4.57 1.81 2.40
N SER A 34 4.74 3.10 2.63
CA SER A 34 3.92 3.86 3.57
C SER A 34 3.10 4.92 2.85
N LEU A 35 1.92 5.21 3.41
CA LEU A 35 1.05 6.30 2.99
C LEU A 35 0.41 6.97 4.20
N ARG A 36 -0.14 8.18 4.03
CA ARG A 36 -1.01 8.82 5.02
C ARG A 36 -2.46 8.60 4.62
N GLN A 37 -3.29 8.17 5.56
CA GLN A 37 -4.73 8.00 5.33
C GLN A 37 -5.40 9.33 4.97
N SER A 38 -4.96 10.40 5.61
CA SER A 38 -5.46 11.76 5.39
C SER A 38 -5.25 12.26 3.95
N ASP A 39 -4.17 11.83 3.25
CA ASP A 39 -3.92 12.17 1.84
C ASP A 39 -5.00 11.63 0.90
N TYR A 40 -5.73 10.60 1.34
CA TYR A 40 -6.84 9.94 0.64
C TYR A 40 -8.21 10.27 1.26
N GLN A 41 -8.31 11.36 2.03
CA GLN A 41 -9.56 11.83 2.66
C GLN A 41 -10.21 10.83 3.63
N ILE A 42 -9.44 9.88 4.15
CA ILE A 42 -9.89 8.95 5.18
C ILE A 42 -9.83 9.68 6.53
N LYS A 43 -10.98 9.77 7.22
CA LYS A 43 -11.06 10.38 8.55
C LYS A 43 -10.47 9.42 9.59
N LEU A 44 -9.47 9.87 10.33
CA LEU A 44 -8.90 9.13 11.45
C LEU A 44 -9.89 9.09 12.61
N VAL A 45 -10.07 7.91 13.20
CA VAL A 45 -10.87 7.74 14.42
C VAL A 45 -10.05 8.17 15.63
N SER A 46 -10.68 8.94 16.52
CA SER A 46 -10.15 9.30 17.83
C SER A 46 -11.23 9.16 18.89
N SER A 47 -10.90 8.64 20.08
CA SER A 47 -11.85 8.59 21.19
C SER A 47 -12.07 9.97 21.82
N ILE A 48 -13.26 10.16 22.42
CA ILE A 48 -13.57 11.37 23.20
C ILE A 48 -12.53 11.50 24.32
N GLY A 49 -11.83 12.64 24.37
CA GLY A 49 -10.74 12.88 25.32
C GLY A 49 -9.34 12.53 24.83
N GLY A 50 -9.18 12.06 23.57
CA GLY A 50 -7.87 11.90 22.94
C GLY A 50 -7.01 10.73 23.44
N ALA A 51 -7.56 9.87 24.31
CA ALA A 51 -6.84 8.74 24.90
C ALA A 51 -6.43 7.68 23.86
N LEU A 52 -7.17 7.56 22.76
CA LEU A 52 -6.86 6.67 21.65
C LEU A 52 -6.93 7.47 20.33
N LYS A 53 -5.81 7.51 19.62
CA LYS A 53 -5.68 8.16 18.31
C LYS A 53 -5.05 7.18 17.34
N VAL A 54 -5.75 6.91 16.24
CA VAL A 54 -5.20 6.13 15.13
C VAL A 54 -4.05 6.91 14.48
N LYS A 55 -2.90 6.24 14.27
CA LYS A 55 -1.78 6.83 13.54
C LYS A 55 -2.19 7.06 12.09
N ASP A 56 -1.90 8.24 11.56
CA ASP A 56 -2.24 8.60 10.18
C ASP A 56 -1.45 7.79 9.14
N GLU A 57 -0.17 7.58 9.42
CA GLU A 57 0.72 6.79 8.57
C GLU A 57 0.39 5.30 8.69
N LEU A 58 0.08 4.68 7.55
CA LEU A 58 -0.07 3.25 7.39
C LEU A 58 1.10 2.69 6.62
N ARG A 59 1.67 1.58 7.11
CA ARG A 59 2.60 0.75 6.36
C ARG A 59 1.83 -0.40 5.71
N CYS A 60 1.96 -0.54 4.41
CA CYS A 60 1.36 -1.60 3.62
C CYS A 60 2.47 -2.54 3.13
N SER A 61 2.33 -3.83 3.41
CA SER A 61 3.23 -4.87 2.89
C SER A 61 2.50 -5.71 1.85
N PHE A 62 3.22 -6.16 0.83
CA PHE A 62 2.66 -7.00 -0.23
C PHE A 62 3.58 -8.17 -0.57
N ASN A 63 2.95 -9.24 -1.06
CA ASN A 63 3.59 -10.42 -1.65
C ASN A 63 2.67 -10.93 -2.75
N ILE A 64 3.03 -10.67 -4.00
CA ILE A 64 2.24 -10.97 -5.19
C ILE A 64 2.93 -12.13 -5.93
N VAL A 65 2.13 -13.09 -6.40
CA VAL A 65 2.59 -14.16 -7.30
C VAL A 65 1.80 -14.03 -8.59
N ALA A 66 2.51 -13.96 -9.70
CA ALA A 66 1.96 -14.09 -11.03
C ALA A 66 2.46 -15.40 -11.64
N GLU A 67 1.57 -16.14 -12.29
CA GLU A 67 1.90 -17.32 -13.05
C GLU A 67 1.64 -17.04 -14.53
N LYS A 68 2.49 -17.57 -15.40
CA LYS A 68 2.25 -17.50 -16.84
C LYS A 68 1.02 -18.37 -17.17
N SER A 69 -0.06 -17.74 -17.59
CA SER A 69 -1.20 -18.45 -18.17
C SER A 69 -0.78 -19.12 -19.49
N GLU A 70 -1.18 -20.37 -19.66
CA GLU A 70 -0.97 -21.15 -20.90
C GLU A 70 -1.95 -20.74 -22.01
#